data_AF-A0A932N6H2-F1
#
_entry.id   AF-A0A932N6H2-F1
#
_cell.length_a   1.000
_cell.length_b   1.000
_cell.length_c   1.000
_cell.angle_alpha   90.00
_cell.angle_beta   90.00
_cell.angle_gamma   90.00
#
_symmetry.space_group_name_H-M   'P 1'
#
loop_
_entity.id
_entity.type
_entity.pdbx_description
1 polymer ?
#
loop_
_entity_poly.entity_id
_entity_poly.type
_entity_poly.pdbx_seq_one_letter_code
_entity_poly.pdbx_strand_id
1 'polypeptide(L)'
;MNQNLQQIYDISGGTAVRNRVLRNTYWLLALSLIPTVMGAWMGVQFNINVFALGFWPGLILFFALSFGFMIGIQKNKDSGLGVALLLLFTLFMGTMLSGLLGRTLRFSNGPTLIMLAFSGTAVIMAAMATIATVSKRDFSKMGQWLFMGVIVLFVASLANIFLQIPALYLALSVMAIVIFSAYLLYDVNQIVTGGETNYVIATLQIYLDLFNIFQNLLSLLGIFGGDD
;
A
#
# COMPACT_ATOMS: atom_id res chain seq x y z
N MET A 1 -18.04 2.49 -44.46
CA MET A 1 -17.88 2.99 -43.08
C MET A 1 -16.40 3.29 -42.88
N ASN A 2 -16.03 4.55 -42.66
CA ASN A 2 -14.63 4.99 -42.72
C ASN A 2 -13.83 4.43 -41.53
N GLN A 3 -12.82 3.60 -41.81
CA GLN A 3 -11.93 3.00 -40.80
C GLN A 3 -11.27 4.06 -39.89
N ASN A 4 -11.00 5.25 -40.42
CA ASN A 4 -10.49 6.39 -39.65
C ASN A 4 -11.45 6.89 -38.56
N LEU A 5 -12.77 6.83 -38.76
CA LEU A 5 -13.75 7.24 -37.74
C LEU A 5 -13.84 6.23 -36.60
N GLN A 6 -13.74 4.93 -36.91
CA GLN A 6 -13.70 3.87 -35.89
C GLN A 6 -12.43 3.94 -35.05
N GLN A 7 -11.27 4.17 -35.68
CA GLN A 7 -10.00 4.33 -34.98
C GLN A 7 -9.98 5.54 -34.02
N ILE A 8 -10.58 6.66 -34.41
CA ILE A 8 -10.72 7.85 -33.54
C ILE A 8 -11.68 7.57 -32.38
N TYR A 9 -12.77 6.82 -32.61
CA TYR A 9 -13.71 6.43 -31.57
C TYR A 9 -13.08 5.47 -30.54
N ASP A 10 -12.27 4.52 -30.99
CA ASP A 10 -11.55 3.58 -30.10
C ASP A 10 -10.47 4.28 -29.25
N ILE A 11 -9.72 5.23 -29.84
CA ILE A 11 -8.69 5.99 -29.11
C ILE A 11 -9.33 6.91 -28.05
N SER A 12 -10.41 7.62 -28.42
CA SER A 12 -11.12 8.51 -27.50
C SER A 12 -11.85 7.74 -26.39
N GLY A 13 -12.47 6.60 -26.71
CA GLY A 13 -13.10 5.69 -25.75
C GLY A 13 -12.09 5.10 -24.76
N GLY A 14 -10.94 4.62 -25.23
CA GLY A 14 -9.89 4.09 -24.37
C GLY A 14 -9.33 5.14 -23.40
N THR A 15 -9.16 6.38 -23.84
CA THR A 15 -8.68 7.48 -22.99
C THR A 15 -9.71 7.86 -21.92
N ALA A 16 -10.99 7.91 -22.27
CA ALA A 16 -12.07 8.20 -21.33
C ALA A 16 -12.20 7.13 -20.23
N VAL A 17 -12.02 5.86 -20.59
CA VAL A 17 -12.00 4.73 -19.62
C VAL A 17 -10.83 4.89 -18.66
N ARG A 18 -9.60 5.11 -19.16
CA ARG A 18 -8.41 5.30 -18.31
C ARG A 18 -8.57 6.44 -17.31
N ASN A 19 -9.06 7.60 -17.76
CA ASN A 19 -9.30 8.75 -16.89
C ASN A 19 -10.35 8.46 -15.81
N ARG A 20 -11.38 7.67 -16.15
CA ARG A 20 -12.40 7.25 -15.17
C ARG A 20 -11.80 6.33 -14.11
N VAL A 21 -10.98 5.35 -14.51
CA VAL A 21 -10.31 4.43 -13.58
C VAL A 21 -9.38 5.23 -12.68
N LEU A 22 -8.50 6.09 -13.22
CA LEU A 22 -7.60 6.95 -12.44
C LEU A 22 -8.34 7.75 -11.37
N ARG A 23 -9.38 8.49 -11.78
CA ARG A 23 -10.15 9.33 -10.86
C ARG A 23 -10.83 8.50 -9.77
N ASN A 24 -11.45 7.38 -10.14
CA ASN A 24 -12.14 6.52 -9.19
C ASN A 24 -11.16 5.85 -8.23
N THR A 25 -9.98 5.45 -8.71
CA THR A 25 -8.91 4.91 -7.88
C THR A 25 -8.46 5.93 -6.84
N TYR A 26 -8.16 7.17 -7.23
CA TYR A 26 -7.73 8.18 -6.25
C TYR A 26 -8.83 8.55 -5.24
N TRP A 27 -10.10 8.60 -5.66
CA TRP A 27 -11.21 8.82 -4.74
C TRP A 27 -11.37 7.67 -3.75
N LEU A 28 -11.35 6.42 -4.24
CA LEU A 28 -11.50 5.26 -3.40
C LEU A 28 -10.28 5.05 -2.48
N LEU A 29 -9.09 5.41 -2.94
CA LEU A 29 -7.87 5.44 -2.14
C LEU A 29 -7.99 6.46 -1.00
N ALA A 30 -8.41 7.69 -1.29
CA ALA A 30 -8.63 8.69 -0.25
C ALA A 30 -9.70 8.25 0.75
N LEU A 31 -10.79 7.64 0.25
CA LEU A 31 -11.85 7.08 1.09
C LEU A 31 -11.34 5.93 1.99
N SER A 32 -10.43 5.08 1.51
CA SER A 32 -9.89 3.95 2.27
C SER A 32 -8.89 4.34 3.36
N LEU A 33 -8.34 5.54 3.31
CA LEU A 33 -7.52 6.08 4.40
C LEU A 33 -8.35 6.37 5.66
N ILE A 34 -9.63 6.74 5.52
CA ILE A 34 -10.53 6.98 6.66
C ILE A 34 -10.67 5.75 7.56
N PRO A 35 -11.11 4.58 7.06
CA PRO A 35 -11.18 3.36 7.86
C PRO A 35 -9.80 2.90 8.34
N THR A 36 -8.72 3.16 7.60
CA THR A 36 -7.35 2.85 8.06
C THR A 36 -7.00 3.65 9.33
N VAL A 37 -7.25 4.97 9.32
CA VAL A 37 -7.02 5.84 10.49
C VAL A 37 -7.94 5.45 11.64
N MET A 38 -9.21 5.14 11.36
CA MET A 38 -10.15 4.64 12.38
C MET A 38 -9.67 3.32 13.00
N GLY A 39 -9.24 2.36 12.18
CA GLY A 39 -8.70 1.08 12.63
C GLY A 39 -7.44 1.25 13.47
N ALA A 40 -6.53 2.13 13.05
CA ALA A 40 -5.34 2.47 13.81
C ALA A 40 -5.69 3.09 15.18
N TRP A 41 -6.59 4.07 15.21
CA TRP A 41 -7.06 4.69 16.45
C TRP A 41 -7.73 3.67 17.38
N MET A 42 -8.68 2.87 16.87
CA MET A 42 -9.32 1.80 17.64
C MET A 42 -8.30 0.80 18.15
N GLY A 43 -7.32 0.43 17.33
CA GLY A 43 -6.28 -0.52 17.69
C GLY A 43 -5.41 -0.03 18.84
N VAL A 44 -5.07 1.26 18.86
CA VAL A 44 -4.33 1.88 19.96
C VAL A 44 -5.21 1.99 21.22
N GLN A 45 -6.44 2.49 21.09
CA GLN A 45 -7.35 2.73 22.23
C GLN A 45 -7.75 1.44 22.95
N PHE A 46 -8.14 0.41 22.20
CA PHE A 46 -8.60 -0.87 22.76
C PHE A 46 -7.46 -1.88 22.95
N ASN A 47 -6.21 -1.48 22.71
CA ASN A 47 -5.04 -2.34 22.75
C ASN A 47 -5.21 -3.63 21.91
N ILE A 48 -5.83 -3.49 20.73
CA ILE A 48 -6.04 -4.62 19.82
C ILE A 48 -4.68 -5.04 19.29
N ASN A 49 -4.19 -6.16 19.82
CA ASN A 49 -2.95 -6.77 19.39
C ASN A 49 -3.26 -8.17 18.85
N VAL A 50 -3.26 -8.31 17.52
CA VAL A 50 -3.47 -9.61 16.84
C VAL A 50 -2.38 -10.61 17.18
N PHE A 51 -1.23 -10.15 17.66
CA PHE A 51 -0.14 -10.97 18.15
C PHE A 51 -0.23 -11.27 19.67
N ALA A 52 -1.34 -10.92 20.34
CA ALA A 52 -1.57 -11.26 21.74
C ALA A 52 -1.64 -12.78 21.99
N LEU A 53 -2.08 -13.55 20.99
CA LEU A 53 -2.09 -15.02 21.02
C LEU A 53 -0.68 -15.63 20.80
N GLY A 54 0.35 -14.79 20.65
CA GLY A 54 1.72 -15.17 20.29
C GLY A 54 2.08 -14.79 18.85
N PHE A 55 3.38 -14.74 18.58
CA PHE A 55 3.91 -14.32 17.27
C PHE A 55 3.38 -15.20 16.13
N TRP A 56 3.55 -16.53 16.24
CA TRP A 56 3.15 -17.46 15.18
C TRP A 56 1.64 -17.53 14.95
N PRO A 57 0.78 -17.68 15.97
CA PRO A 57 -0.66 -17.66 15.77
C PRO A 57 -1.17 -16.32 15.21
N GLY A 58 -0.62 -15.19 15.68
CA GLY A 58 -0.96 -13.87 15.16
C GLY A 58 -0.56 -13.69 13.69
N LEU A 59 0.62 -14.19 13.30
CA LEU A 59 1.10 -14.15 11.92
C LEU A 59 0.22 -15.00 10.98
N ILE A 60 -0.19 -16.20 11.42
CA ILE A 60 -1.12 -17.05 10.66
C ILE A 60 -2.47 -16.37 10.51
N LEU A 61 -3.02 -15.80 11.59
CA LEU A 61 -4.29 -15.08 11.56
C LEU A 61 -4.22 -13.87 10.63
N PHE A 62 -3.13 -13.11 10.68
CA PHE A 62 -2.88 -11.98 9.79
C PHE A 62 -2.87 -12.40 8.32
N PHE A 63 -2.10 -13.42 7.96
CA PHE A 63 -2.05 -13.90 6.58
C PHE A 63 -3.40 -14.49 6.13
N ALA A 64 -4.05 -15.29 6.97
CA ALA A 64 -5.35 -15.88 6.65
C ALA A 64 -6.41 -14.80 6.36
N LEU A 65 -6.49 -13.75 7.21
CA LEU A 65 -7.40 -12.64 6.99
C LEU A 65 -7.00 -11.81 5.77
N SER A 66 -5.72 -11.46 5.62
CA SER A 66 -5.23 -10.66 4.50
C SER A 66 -5.48 -11.32 3.16
N PHE A 67 -5.13 -12.61 3.02
CA PHE A 67 -5.42 -13.38 1.82
C PHE A 67 -6.93 -13.59 1.63
N GLY A 68 -7.69 -13.82 2.71
CA GLY A 68 -9.15 -13.95 2.66
C GLY A 68 -9.82 -12.69 2.09
N PHE A 69 -9.45 -11.51 2.59
CA PHE A 69 -9.90 -10.23 2.07
C PHE A 69 -9.47 -10.02 0.62
N MET A 70 -8.20 -10.27 0.29
CA MET A 70 -7.70 -10.09 -1.08
C MET A 70 -8.43 -10.97 -2.09
N ILE A 71 -8.66 -12.24 -1.76
CA ILE A 71 -9.46 -13.16 -2.60
C ILE A 71 -10.90 -12.66 -2.70
N GLY A 72 -11.49 -12.20 -1.59
CA GLY A 72 -12.84 -11.65 -1.56
C GLY A 72 -13.00 -10.41 -2.44
N ILE A 73 -12.05 -9.47 -2.35
CA ILE A 73 -12.02 -8.25 -3.18
C ILE A 73 -11.84 -8.62 -4.65
N GLN A 74 -10.90 -9.52 -4.96
CA GLN A 74 -10.64 -9.95 -6.33
C GLN A 74 -11.87 -10.59 -6.98
N LYS A 75 -12.59 -11.44 -6.24
CA LYS A 75 -13.83 -12.08 -6.71
C LYS A 75 -14.98 -11.09 -6.91
N ASN A 76 -15.04 -10.02 -6.12
CA ASN A 76 -16.14 -9.06 -6.12
C ASN A 76 -15.76 -7.71 -6.75
N LYS A 77 -14.63 -7.64 -7.46
CA LYS A 77 -14.02 -6.40 -7.97
C LYS A 77 -14.93 -5.56 -8.88
N ASP A 78 -15.90 -6.19 -9.55
CA ASP A 78 -16.81 -5.53 -10.49
C ASP A 78 -18.16 -5.14 -9.84
N SER A 79 -18.24 -5.19 -8.50
CA SER A 79 -19.46 -4.91 -7.72
C SER A 79 -19.21 -3.97 -6.53
N GLY A 80 -20.28 -3.36 -5.99
CA GLY A 80 -20.20 -2.55 -4.77
C GLY A 80 -19.72 -3.32 -3.54
N LEU A 81 -19.87 -4.65 -3.52
CA LEU A 81 -19.31 -5.51 -2.47
C LEU A 81 -17.78 -5.50 -2.47
N GLY A 82 -17.14 -5.39 -3.63
CA GLY A 82 -15.68 -5.27 -3.72
C GLY A 82 -15.17 -4.01 -3.04
N VAL A 83 -15.89 -2.90 -3.20
CA VAL A 83 -15.61 -1.62 -2.51
C VAL A 83 -15.77 -1.77 -1.00
N ALA A 84 -16.88 -2.37 -0.53
CA ALA A 84 -17.10 -2.58 0.90
C ALA A 84 -16.02 -3.49 1.53
N LEU A 85 -15.65 -4.58 0.84
CA LEU A 85 -14.58 -5.47 1.27
C LEU A 85 -13.22 -4.76 1.31
N LEU A 86 -12.94 -3.88 0.35
CA LEU A 86 -11.73 -3.06 0.36
C LEU A 86 -11.69 -2.12 1.56
N LEU A 87 -12.79 -1.43 1.87
CA LEU A 87 -12.85 -0.55 3.04
C LEU A 87 -12.70 -1.32 4.35
N LEU A 88 -13.33 -2.49 4.48
CA LEU A 88 -13.16 -3.39 5.63
C LEU A 88 -11.72 -3.91 5.74
N PHE A 89 -11.11 -4.26 4.61
CA PHE A 89 -9.70 -4.66 4.56
C PHE A 89 -8.79 -3.54 5.05
N THR A 90 -9.00 -2.31 4.58
CA THR A 90 -8.21 -1.16 5.02
C THR A 90 -8.41 -0.81 6.50
N LEU A 91 -9.61 -1.04 7.05
CA LEU A 91 -9.86 -0.95 8.49
C LEU A 91 -9.05 -1.99 9.27
N PHE A 92 -9.07 -3.25 8.81
CA PHE A 92 -8.27 -4.32 9.40
C PHE A 92 -6.77 -4.03 9.34
N MET A 93 -6.27 -3.57 8.20
CA MET A 93 -4.87 -3.17 8.05
C MET A 93 -4.51 -1.99 8.97
N GLY A 94 -5.42 -1.03 9.16
CA GLY A 94 -5.29 0.02 10.16
C GLY A 94 -5.06 -0.52 11.57
N THR A 95 -5.83 -1.53 12.00
CA THR A 95 -5.63 -2.13 13.33
C THR A 95 -4.28 -2.84 13.47
N MET A 96 -3.69 -3.32 12.37
CA MET A 96 -2.34 -3.92 12.40
C MET A 96 -1.23 -2.89 12.68
N LEU A 97 -1.46 -1.61 12.40
CA LEU A 97 -0.52 -0.53 12.72
C LEU A 97 -0.50 -0.19 14.22
N SER A 98 -1.48 -0.65 15.00
CA SER A 98 -1.65 -0.30 16.42
C SER A 98 -0.37 -0.49 17.24
N GLY A 99 0.34 -1.60 17.03
CA GLY A 99 1.56 -1.92 17.77
C GLY A 99 2.75 -1.03 17.41
N LEU A 100 2.83 -0.56 16.15
CA LEU A 100 3.87 0.37 15.71
C LEU A 100 3.55 1.80 16.17
N LEU A 101 2.30 2.23 15.98
CA LEU A 101 1.82 3.54 16.41
C LEU A 101 1.85 3.68 17.92
N GLY A 102 1.38 2.67 18.66
CA GLY A 102 1.38 2.67 20.12
C GLY A 102 2.79 2.71 20.72
N ARG A 103 3.80 2.12 20.05
CA ARG A 103 5.21 2.31 20.43
C ARG A 103 5.70 3.71 20.13
N THR A 104 5.39 4.23 18.94
CA THR A 104 5.84 5.58 18.53
C THR A 104 5.21 6.68 19.37
N LEU A 105 3.94 6.54 19.78
CA LEU A 105 3.23 7.49 20.64
C LEU A 105 3.76 7.54 22.07
N ARG A 106 4.68 6.64 22.46
CA ARG A 106 5.38 6.73 23.76
C ARG A 106 6.49 7.77 23.76
N PHE A 107 7.04 8.10 22.59
CA PHE A 107 8.00 9.19 22.46
C PHE A 107 7.31 10.52 22.69
N SER A 108 8.02 11.47 23.30
CA SER A 108 7.51 12.82 23.56
C SER A 108 7.13 13.55 22.25
N ASN A 109 7.86 13.26 21.16
CA ASN A 109 7.62 13.76 19.82
C ASN A 109 6.85 12.77 18.90
N GLY A 110 6.27 11.70 19.45
CA GLY A 110 5.61 10.62 18.70
C GLY A 110 4.58 11.06 17.65
N PRO A 111 3.62 11.96 17.96
CA PRO A 111 2.69 12.50 16.98
C PRO A 111 3.37 13.18 15.79
N THR A 112 4.47 13.88 16.02
CA THR A 112 5.27 14.52 14.97
C THR A 112 5.89 13.49 14.04
N LEU A 113 6.43 12.38 14.58
CA LEU A 113 6.98 11.29 13.77
C LEU A 113 5.94 10.62 12.89
N ILE A 114 4.72 10.43 13.41
CA ILE A 114 3.59 9.87 12.64
C ILE A 114 3.22 10.81 11.50
N MET A 115 3.11 12.12 11.76
CA MET A 115 2.83 13.11 10.72
C MET A 115 3.95 13.18 9.68
N LEU A 116 5.21 13.10 10.10
CA LEU A 116 6.36 13.06 9.19
C LEU A 116 6.32 11.83 8.29
N ALA A 117 6.06 10.64 8.84
CA ALA A 117 5.89 9.42 8.05
C ALA A 117 4.76 9.54 7.04
N PHE A 118 3.59 10.04 7.46
CA PHE A 118 2.44 10.26 6.58
C PHE A 118 2.77 11.24 5.44
N SER A 119 3.40 12.37 5.78
CA SER A 119 3.81 13.39 4.80
C SER A 119 4.87 12.85 3.83
N GLY A 120 5.83 12.06 4.31
CA GLY A 120 6.84 11.40 3.50
C GLY A 120 6.22 10.44 2.50
N THR A 121 5.26 9.61 2.94
CA THR A 121 4.48 8.74 2.06
C THR A 121 3.71 9.54 1.01
N ALA A 122 3.09 10.66 1.39
CA ALA A 122 2.36 11.52 0.46
C ALA A 122 3.29 12.16 -0.59
N VAL A 123 4.49 12.60 -0.20
CA VAL A 123 5.50 13.13 -1.12
C VAL A 123 5.98 12.05 -2.09
N ILE A 124 6.27 10.84 -1.60
CA ILE A 124 6.64 9.70 -2.44
C ILE A 124 5.52 9.38 -3.43
N MET A 125 4.26 9.36 -2.98
CA MET A 125 3.10 9.12 -3.82
C MET A 125 2.94 10.18 -4.89
N ALA A 126 3.03 11.46 -4.54
CA ALA A 126 2.97 12.54 -5.50
C ALA A 126 4.11 12.46 -6.53
N ALA A 127 5.33 12.15 -6.10
CA ALA A 127 6.48 11.99 -6.98
C ALA A 127 6.30 10.82 -7.95
N MET A 128 5.98 9.62 -7.45
CA MET A 128 5.81 8.43 -8.26
C MET A 128 4.62 8.56 -9.21
N ALA A 129 3.49 9.11 -8.75
CA ALA A 129 2.33 9.37 -9.59
C ALA A 129 2.62 10.40 -10.69
N THR A 130 3.39 11.45 -10.39
CA THR A 130 3.83 12.42 -11.39
C THR A 130 4.70 11.74 -12.44
N ILE A 131 5.71 10.97 -12.02
CA ILE A 131 6.58 10.24 -12.96
C ILE A 131 5.77 9.26 -13.80
N ALA A 132 4.86 8.50 -13.21
CA ALA A 132 4.01 7.54 -13.93
C ALA A 132 3.12 8.18 -15.01
N THR A 133 2.61 9.39 -14.74
CA THR A 133 1.65 10.10 -15.60
C THR A 133 2.33 10.90 -16.71
N VAL A 134 3.52 11.45 -16.47
CA VAL A 134 4.24 12.27 -17.48
C VAL A 134 5.28 11.48 -18.28
N SER A 135 5.75 10.34 -17.77
CA SER A 135 6.76 9.52 -18.43
C SER A 135 6.19 8.80 -19.64
N LYS A 136 6.94 8.84 -20.75
CA LYS A 136 6.67 8.02 -21.96
C LYS A 136 7.27 6.63 -21.89
N ARG A 137 8.02 6.30 -20.82
CA ARG A 137 8.63 4.99 -20.63
C ARG A 137 7.56 3.98 -20.22
N ASP A 138 7.62 2.79 -20.82
CA ASP A 138 6.81 1.65 -20.40
C ASP A 138 7.48 0.97 -19.21
N PHE A 139 6.79 0.97 -18.06
CA PHE A 139 7.27 0.35 -16.83
C PHE A 139 6.75 -1.09 -16.66
N SER A 140 5.97 -1.62 -17.61
CA SER A 140 5.33 -2.95 -17.50
C SER A 140 6.32 -4.09 -17.26
N LYS A 141 7.56 -3.98 -17.76
CA LYS A 141 8.61 -4.99 -17.57
C LYS A 141 9.22 -4.99 -16.16
N MET A 142 8.99 -3.95 -15.36
CA MET A 142 9.52 -3.88 -13.99
C MET A 142 8.80 -4.83 -13.04
N GLY A 143 7.54 -5.19 -13.32
CA GLY A 143 6.73 -6.02 -12.40
C GLY A 143 7.40 -7.33 -11.99
N GLN A 144 8.11 -8.00 -12.92
CA GLN A 144 8.84 -9.25 -12.63
C GLN A 144 10.02 -9.03 -11.66
N TRP A 145 10.78 -7.95 -11.85
CA TRP A 145 11.91 -7.59 -10.98
C TRP A 145 11.42 -7.14 -9.60
N LEU A 146 10.35 -6.37 -9.56
CA LEU A 146 9.72 -5.92 -8.31
C LEU A 146 9.18 -7.10 -7.50
N PHE A 147 8.55 -8.08 -8.17
CA PHE A 147 8.06 -9.28 -7.51
C PHE A 147 9.19 -10.11 -6.90
N MET A 148 10.29 -10.29 -7.64
CA MET A 148 11.49 -10.94 -7.11
C MET A 148 12.08 -10.15 -5.92
N GLY A 149 12.09 -8.82 -5.99
CA GLY A 149 12.51 -7.95 -4.89
C GLY A 149 11.68 -8.17 -3.62
N VAL A 150 10.36 -8.28 -3.74
CA VAL A 150 9.47 -8.58 -2.61
C VAL A 150 9.70 -9.97 -2.05
N ILE A 151 9.96 -10.98 -2.89
CA ILE A 151 10.32 -12.32 -2.41
C ILE A 151 11.61 -12.25 -1.57
N VAL A 152 12.64 -11.56 -2.06
CA VAL A 152 13.90 -11.39 -1.33
C VAL A 152 13.68 -10.66 -0.02
N LEU A 153 12.91 -9.56 -0.03
CA LEU A 153 12.52 -8.84 1.18
C LEU A 153 11.78 -9.73 2.17
N PHE A 154 10.85 -10.54 1.70
CA PHE A 154 10.05 -11.45 2.54
C PHE A 154 10.93 -12.51 3.19
N VAL A 155 11.77 -13.20 2.41
CA VAL A 155 12.69 -14.22 2.92
C VAL A 155 13.70 -13.64 3.90
N ALA A 156 14.28 -12.48 3.59
CA ALA A 156 15.23 -11.82 4.48
C ALA A 156 14.56 -11.31 5.76
N SER A 157 13.32 -10.81 5.68
CA SER A 157 12.53 -10.45 6.86
C SER A 157 12.22 -11.67 7.73
N LEU A 158 11.89 -12.81 7.10
CA LEU A 158 11.65 -14.07 7.81
C LEU A 158 12.92 -14.57 8.51
N ALA A 159 14.06 -14.51 7.83
CA ALA A 159 15.36 -14.85 8.42
C ALA A 159 15.69 -13.91 9.59
N ASN A 160 15.42 -12.61 9.46
CA ASN A 160 15.72 -11.64 10.50
C ASN A 160 14.89 -11.81 11.78
N ILE A 161 13.76 -12.51 11.75
CA ILE A 161 13.03 -12.90 12.98
C ILE A 161 13.89 -13.80 13.86
N PHE A 162 14.67 -14.70 13.27
CA PHE A 162 15.56 -15.63 13.99
C PHE A 162 16.93 -15.03 14.26
N LEU A 163 17.47 -14.27 13.31
CA LEU A 163 18.80 -13.66 13.42
C LEU A 163 18.81 -12.44 14.35
N GLN A 164 17.69 -11.70 14.41
CA GLN A 164 17.51 -10.51 15.23
C GLN A 164 18.61 -9.46 15.04
N ILE A 165 19.08 -9.26 13.80
CA ILE A 165 20.17 -8.33 13.48
C ILE A 165 19.59 -6.93 13.27
N PRO A 166 19.92 -5.93 14.12
CA PRO A 166 19.35 -4.58 13.99
C PRO A 166 19.71 -3.90 12.66
N ALA A 167 20.95 -4.07 12.21
CA ALA A 167 21.41 -3.51 10.93
C ALA A 167 20.64 -4.10 9.72
N LEU A 168 20.30 -5.39 9.78
CA LEU A 168 19.50 -6.05 8.75
C LEU A 168 18.06 -5.51 8.74
N TYR A 169 17.47 -5.28 9.92
CA TYR A 169 16.15 -4.65 10.02
C TYR A 169 16.11 -3.28 9.32
N LEU A 170 17.09 -2.42 9.59
CA LEU A 170 17.20 -1.10 8.97
C LEU A 170 17.35 -1.19 7.45
N ALA A 171 18.23 -2.08 6.97
CA ALA A 171 18.44 -2.30 5.55
C ALA A 171 17.15 -2.77 4.87
N LEU A 172 16.40 -3.69 5.50
CA LEU A 172 15.12 -4.18 5.00
C LEU A 172 14.06 -3.09 4.95
N SER A 173 13.99 -2.20 5.96
CA SER A 173 13.04 -1.09 5.93
C SER A 173 13.33 -0.08 4.84
N VAL A 174 14.60 0.29 4.62
CA VAL A 174 14.99 1.18 3.50
C VAL A 174 14.70 0.52 2.16
N MET A 175 15.08 -0.74 1.99
CA MET A 175 14.80 -1.51 0.77
C MET A 175 13.30 -1.65 0.50
N ALA A 176 12.49 -1.86 1.54
CA ALA A 176 11.04 -1.91 1.42
C ALA A 176 10.48 -0.58 0.92
N ILE A 177 10.91 0.56 1.49
CA ILE A 177 10.48 1.88 0.99
C ILE A 177 10.81 2.04 -0.50
N VAL A 178 12.01 1.68 -0.92
CA VAL A 178 12.41 1.78 -2.34
C VAL A 178 11.57 0.87 -3.22
N ILE A 179 11.39 -0.40 -2.84
CA ILE A 179 10.66 -1.39 -3.63
C ILE A 179 9.18 -1.03 -3.74
N PHE A 180 8.54 -0.64 -2.63
CA PHE A 180 7.13 -0.24 -2.66
C PHE A 180 6.91 1.12 -3.33
N SER A 181 7.90 2.03 -3.31
CA SER A 181 7.86 3.24 -4.14
C SER A 181 7.93 2.91 -5.64
N ALA A 182 8.73 1.92 -6.01
CA ALA A 182 8.82 1.46 -7.40
C ALA A 182 7.57 0.67 -7.84
N TYR A 183 6.94 -0.09 -6.94
CA TYR A 183 5.61 -0.67 -7.16
C TYR A 183 4.56 0.41 -7.37
N LEU A 184 4.57 1.46 -6.54
CA LEU A 184 3.64 2.58 -6.69
C LEU A 184 3.76 3.26 -8.05
N LEU A 185 4.99 3.46 -8.54
CA LEU A 185 5.25 3.93 -9.90
C LEU A 185 4.68 2.97 -10.95
N TYR A 186 4.93 1.67 -10.79
CA TYR A 186 4.46 0.62 -11.69
C TYR A 186 2.93 0.55 -11.73
N ASP A 187 2.25 0.54 -10.57
CA ASP A 187 0.80 0.39 -10.47
C ASP A 187 0.08 1.63 -11.01
N VAL A 188 0.56 2.85 -10.70
CA VAL A 188 0.02 4.06 -11.33
C VAL A 188 0.23 4.01 -12.85
N ASN A 189 1.38 3.56 -13.33
CA ASN A 189 1.63 3.42 -14.76
C ASN A 189 0.69 2.40 -15.42
N GLN A 190 0.37 1.28 -14.77
CA GLN A 190 -0.61 0.31 -15.27
C GLN A 190 -1.99 0.93 -15.46
N ILE A 191 -2.43 1.82 -14.56
CA ILE A 191 -3.71 2.52 -14.73
C ILE A 191 -3.64 3.54 -15.89
N VAL A 192 -2.56 4.33 -15.95
CA VAL A 192 -2.38 5.37 -16.98
C VAL A 192 -2.27 4.78 -18.39
N THR A 193 -1.58 3.66 -18.52
CA THR A 193 -1.38 2.95 -19.80
C THR A 193 -2.54 2.02 -20.16
N GLY A 194 -3.43 1.74 -19.21
CA GLY A 194 -4.61 0.90 -19.37
C GLY A 194 -4.37 -0.60 -19.21
N GLY A 195 -3.26 -1.01 -18.59
CA GLY A 195 -3.04 -2.39 -18.17
C GLY A 195 -3.88 -2.81 -16.95
N GLU A 196 -4.21 -1.87 -16.06
CA GLU A 196 -5.22 -2.07 -15.02
C GLU A 196 -6.48 -1.25 -15.34
N THR A 197 -7.63 -1.94 -15.37
CA THR A 197 -8.91 -1.35 -15.79
C THR A 197 -9.94 -1.34 -14.68
N ASN A 198 -9.66 -2.00 -13.56
CA ASN A 198 -10.55 -2.04 -12.41
C ASN A 198 -10.02 -1.14 -11.29
N TYR A 199 -10.79 -0.10 -10.96
CA TYR A 199 -10.40 0.88 -9.94
C TYR A 199 -10.32 0.29 -8.52
N VAL A 200 -11.04 -0.80 -8.22
CA VAL A 200 -10.98 -1.47 -6.91
C VAL A 200 -9.63 -2.20 -6.76
N ILE A 201 -9.20 -2.93 -7.78
CA ILE A 201 -7.90 -3.62 -7.78
C ILE A 201 -6.75 -2.61 -7.78
N ALA A 202 -6.84 -1.58 -8.62
CA ALA A 202 -5.89 -0.48 -8.64
C ALA A 202 -5.78 0.21 -7.27
N THR A 203 -6.91 0.40 -6.57
CA THR A 203 -6.90 0.99 -5.22
C THR A 203 -6.23 0.05 -4.21
N LEU A 204 -6.52 -1.26 -4.28
CA LEU A 204 -5.93 -2.25 -3.38
C LEU A 204 -4.40 -2.26 -3.51
N GLN A 205 -3.89 -2.29 -4.74
CA GLN A 205 -2.45 -2.30 -5.03
C GLN A 205 -1.76 -1.04 -4.49
N ILE A 206 -2.23 0.14 -4.91
CA ILE A 206 -1.68 1.42 -4.44
C ILE A 206 -1.78 1.55 -2.92
N TYR A 207 -2.89 1.10 -2.31
CA TYR A 207 -3.04 1.12 -0.86
C TYR A 207 -1.96 0.28 -0.16
N LEU A 208 -1.70 -0.94 -0.65
CA LEU A 208 -0.68 -1.82 -0.09
C LEU A 208 0.72 -1.20 -0.19
N ASP A 209 1.03 -0.52 -1.30
CA ASP A 209 2.30 0.20 -1.44
C ASP A 209 2.41 1.32 -0.42
N LEU A 210 1.41 2.19 -0.32
CA LEU A 210 1.42 3.31 0.64
C LEU A 210 1.49 2.82 2.09
N PHE A 211 0.77 1.74 2.42
CA PHE A 211 0.82 1.13 3.73
C PHE A 211 2.23 0.64 4.08
N ASN A 212 2.89 -0.06 3.15
CA ASN A 212 4.25 -0.54 3.36
C ASN A 212 5.29 0.58 3.38
N ILE A 213 5.12 1.64 2.57
CA ILE A 213 5.99 2.82 2.63
C ILE A 213 5.83 3.50 4.00
N PHE A 214 4.59 3.75 4.43
CA PHE A 214 4.28 4.40 5.70
C PHE A 214 4.84 3.62 6.89
N GLN A 215 4.58 2.31 7.00
CA GLN A 215 5.04 1.53 8.15
C GLN A 215 6.57 1.52 8.26
N ASN A 216 7.28 1.46 7.12
CA ASN A 216 8.73 1.40 7.12
C ASN A 216 9.34 2.78 7.37
N LEU A 217 8.76 3.85 6.82
CA LEU A 217 9.16 5.22 7.17
C LEU A 217 8.95 5.50 8.66
N LEU A 218 7.78 5.16 9.20
CA LEU A 218 7.48 5.36 10.62
C LEU A 218 8.42 4.56 11.51
N SER A 219 8.75 3.32 11.12
CA SER A 219 9.72 2.52 11.87
C SER A 219 11.11 3.17 11.90
N LEU A 220 11.62 3.63 10.75
CA LEU A 220 12.92 4.31 10.69
C LEU A 220 12.90 5.62 11.49
N LEU A 221 11.85 6.43 11.36
CA LEU A 221 11.69 7.67 12.11
C LEU A 221 11.58 7.42 13.62
N GLY A 222 10.89 6.37 14.04
CA GLY A 222 10.82 5.96 15.45
C GLY A 222 12.17 5.52 16.01
N ILE A 223 13.04 4.91 15.19
CA ILE A 223 14.38 4.48 15.61
C ILE A 223 15.36 5.66 15.70
N PHE A 224 15.34 6.56 14.72
CA PHE A 224 16.36 7.61 14.59
C PHE A 224 15.94 8.98 15.12
N GLY A 225 14.64 9.22 15.28
CA GLY A 225 14.09 10.51 15.67
C GLY A 225 13.17 10.44 16.88
N GLY A 226 13.06 9.30 17.56
CA GLY A 226 12.32 9.19 18.83
C GLY A 226 13.04 9.92 19.96
N ASP A 227 12.35 10.89 20.57
CA ASP A 227 12.82 11.57 21.77
C ASP A 227 12.21 10.92 23.03
N ASP A 228 13.05 10.66 24.04
CA ASP A 228 12.67 10.09 25.33
C ASP A 228 11.82 11.04 26.21
#